data_AF-A0ABD3MZK1-F1
#
_entry.id   AF-A0ABD3MZK1-F1
#
_cell.length_a   1.000
_cell.length_b   1.000
_cell.length_c   1.000
_cell.angle_alpha   90.00
_cell.angle_beta   90.00
_cell.angle_gamma   90.00
#
_symmetry.space_group_name_H-M   'P 1'
#
loop_
_entity.id
_entity.type
_entity.pdbx_description
1 polymer ?
#
loop_
_entity_poly.entity_id
_entity_poly.type
_entity_poly.pdbx_seq_one_letter_code
_entity_poly.pdbx_strand_id
1 'polypeptide(L)'
;MADDGKESSPLARLEERLTARVVLLESDGLELKRRCELLEQKNVELESSLQESRRKTQYLETLVRNQHYQYPHKVLSPAELVTGPNAVDEDEASETFLFNLQLRGITTDLKHGAKIKGNRIMLGQSEHSAVLPLQLHCSQNCMPHWKEFAEALYEYQDTIQYFTNVDESFCPFLSICNIEVTDPMLAALEKALEHTHFHRMEFFNIRTVGVNDLDLQYVNFAINCIQANPAFTV
;
A
#
# COMPACT_ATOMS: atom_id res chain seq x y z
N MET A 1 -78.58 48.14 -1.18
CA MET A 1 -77.14 48.06 -1.51
C MET A 1 -76.93 46.66 -2.02
N ALA A 2 -77.03 46.49 -3.34
CA ALA A 2 -76.81 45.21 -4.00
C ALA A 2 -75.33 45.13 -4.35
N ASP A 3 -74.69 44.10 -3.84
CA ASP A 3 -73.30 43.75 -4.12
C ASP A 3 -73.26 43.17 -5.53
N ASP A 4 -72.78 43.97 -6.51
CA ASP A 4 -72.59 43.53 -7.89
C ASP A 4 -71.45 42.50 -7.92
N GLY A 5 -71.84 41.23 -7.82
CA GLY A 5 -70.96 40.08 -8.00
C GLY A 5 -70.35 40.10 -9.40
N LYS A 6 -69.16 40.72 -9.52
CA LYS A 6 -68.29 40.59 -10.70
C LYS A 6 -67.93 39.12 -10.89
N GLU A 7 -68.67 38.43 -11.75
CA GLU A 7 -68.27 37.11 -12.21
C GLU A 7 -66.94 37.24 -12.97
N SER A 8 -65.89 36.66 -12.38
CA SER A 8 -64.57 36.52 -13.01
C SER A 8 -64.73 35.94 -14.42
N SER A 9 -64.14 36.63 -15.41
CA SER A 9 -64.23 36.25 -16.82
C SER A 9 -63.65 34.83 -17.02
N PRO A 10 -64.17 34.04 -17.97
CA PRO A 10 -63.65 32.70 -18.26
C PRO A 10 -62.13 32.67 -18.53
N LEU A 11 -61.59 33.76 -19.09
CA LEU A 11 -60.16 33.92 -19.35
C LEU A 11 -59.36 34.05 -18.03
N ALA A 12 -59.84 34.86 -17.09
CA ALA A 12 -59.20 35.05 -15.79
C ALA A 12 -59.16 33.76 -14.96
N ARG A 13 -60.24 32.96 -15.00
CA ARG A 13 -60.27 31.62 -14.36
C ARG A 13 -59.29 30.64 -15.01
N LEU A 14 -59.06 30.76 -16.32
CA LEU A 14 -58.10 29.92 -17.04
C LEU A 14 -56.66 30.30 -16.69
N GLU A 15 -56.36 31.60 -16.62
CA GLU A 15 -55.07 32.13 -16.18
C GLU A 15 -54.75 31.70 -14.75
N GLU A 16 -55.69 31.82 -13.82
CA GLU A 16 -55.52 31.38 -12.43
C GLU A 16 -55.20 29.88 -12.33
N ARG A 17 -55.91 29.04 -13.11
CA ARG A 17 -55.64 27.59 -13.17
C ARG A 17 -54.28 27.28 -13.79
N LEU A 18 -53.86 28.03 -14.79
CA LEU A 18 -52.53 27.88 -15.41
C LEU A 18 -51.43 28.28 -14.44
N THR A 19 -51.55 29.42 -13.76
CA THR A 19 -50.60 29.86 -12.73
C THR A 19 -50.49 28.84 -11.60
N ALA A 20 -51.62 28.36 -11.07
CA ALA A 20 -51.63 27.33 -10.03
C ALA A 20 -50.94 26.04 -10.50
N ARG A 21 -51.13 25.65 -11.76
CA ARG A 21 -50.48 24.47 -12.35
C ARG A 21 -48.97 24.67 -12.52
N VAL A 22 -48.52 25.85 -12.93
CA VAL A 22 -47.10 26.18 -13.06
C VAL A 22 -46.42 26.10 -11.70
N VAL A 23 -46.99 26.73 -10.67
CA VAL A 23 -46.45 26.68 -9.30
C VAL A 23 -46.33 25.24 -8.79
N LEU A 24 -47.33 24.40 -9.07
CA LEU A 24 -47.30 23.00 -8.66
C LEU A 24 -46.21 22.20 -9.39
N LEU A 25 -46.04 22.43 -10.69
CA LEU A 25 -44.97 21.80 -11.48
C LEU A 25 -43.56 22.26 -11.04
N GLU A 26 -43.39 23.54 -10.69
CA GLU A 26 -42.13 24.05 -10.16
C GLU A 26 -41.80 23.43 -8.80
N SER A 27 -42.80 23.30 -7.92
CA SER A 27 -42.66 22.61 -6.64
C SER A 27 -42.29 21.13 -6.81
N ASP A 28 -43.00 20.41 -7.68
CA ASP A 28 -42.73 19.00 -7.97
C ASP A 28 -41.35 18.81 -8.61
N GLY A 29 -40.94 19.71 -9.51
CA GLY A 29 -39.62 19.71 -10.13
C GLY A 29 -38.48 19.94 -9.12
N LEU A 30 -38.68 20.85 -8.16
CA LEU A 30 -37.73 21.08 -7.07
C LEU A 30 -37.63 19.87 -6.13
N GLU A 31 -38.76 19.24 -5.79
CA GLU A 31 -38.78 18.03 -4.97
C GLU A 31 -38.09 16.85 -5.67
N LEU A 32 -38.35 16.65 -6.97
CA LEU A 32 -37.68 15.62 -7.76
C LEU A 32 -36.16 15.86 -7.79
N LYS A 33 -35.73 17.11 -8.00
CA LYS A 33 -34.30 17.46 -7.99
C LYS A 33 -33.64 17.11 -6.65
N ARG A 34 -34.25 17.49 -5.53
CA ARG A 34 -33.74 17.14 -4.19
C ARG A 34 -33.63 15.63 -3.97
N ARG A 35 -34.61 14.86 -4.47
CA ARG A 35 -34.57 13.40 -4.38
C ARG A 35 -33.44 12.80 -5.21
N CYS A 36 -33.18 13.33 -6.41
CA CYS A 36 -32.06 12.92 -7.24
C CYS A 36 -30.73 13.20 -6.52
N GLU A 37 -30.53 14.41 -6.00
CA GLU A 37 -29.32 14.79 -5.25
C GLU A 37 -29.10 13.88 -4.03
N LEU A 38 -30.16 13.55 -3.29
CA LEU A 38 -30.09 12.63 -2.15
C LEU A 38 -29.76 11.19 -2.57
N LEU A 39 -30.29 10.71 -3.70
CA LEU A 39 -29.99 9.38 -4.22
C LEU A 39 -28.54 9.29 -4.72
N GLU A 40 -28.03 10.33 -5.38
CA GLU A 40 -26.64 10.43 -5.80
C GLU A 40 -25.71 10.38 -4.58
N GLN A 41 -26.00 11.16 -3.53
CA GLN A 41 -25.24 11.12 -2.29
C GLN A 41 -25.23 9.72 -1.66
N LYS A 42 -26.40 9.08 -1.57
CA LYS A 42 -26.50 7.72 -1.02
C LYS A 42 -25.75 6.69 -1.86
N ASN A 43 -25.74 6.82 -3.19
CA ASN A 43 -24.98 5.92 -4.05
C ASN A 43 -23.48 6.05 -3.78
N VAL A 44 -22.95 7.27 -3.64
CA VAL A 44 -21.55 7.50 -3.30
C VAL A 44 -21.20 6.90 -1.93
N GLU A 45 -22.08 7.07 -0.93
CA GLU A 45 -21.89 6.48 0.41
C GLU A 45 -21.88 4.95 0.36
N LEU A 46 -22.80 4.33 -0.40
CA LEU A 46 -22.87 2.88 -0.57
C LEU A 46 -21.67 2.32 -1.33
N GLU A 47 -21.21 3.01 -2.37
CA GLU A 47 -20.01 2.63 -3.12
C GLU A 47 -18.76 2.64 -2.23
N SER A 48 -18.61 3.70 -1.42
CA SER A 48 -17.52 3.81 -0.44
C SER A 48 -17.57 2.67 0.59
N SER A 49 -18.75 2.41 1.17
CA SER A 49 -18.93 1.32 2.16
C SER A 49 -18.67 -0.07 1.56
N LEU A 50 -19.09 -0.29 0.30
CA LEU A 50 -18.81 -1.53 -0.41
C LEU A 50 -17.30 -1.71 -0.64
N GLN A 51 -16.59 -0.64 -0.99
CA GLN A 51 -15.14 -0.67 -1.19
C GLN A 51 -14.39 -0.96 0.12
N GLU A 52 -14.79 -0.34 1.23
CA GLU A 52 -14.24 -0.62 2.56
C GLU A 52 -14.45 -2.10 2.95
N SER A 53 -15.66 -2.62 2.75
CA SER A 53 -16.00 -4.02 3.03
C SER A 53 -15.17 -5.01 2.21
N ARG A 54 -14.92 -4.72 0.93
CA ARG A 54 -14.06 -5.54 0.06
C ARG A 54 -12.62 -5.59 0.57
N ARG A 55 -12.02 -4.43 0.87
CA ARG A 55 -10.65 -4.34 1.41
C ARG A 55 -10.52 -5.08 2.73
N LYS A 56 -11.49 -4.92 3.64
CA LYS A 56 -11.53 -5.65 4.91
C LYS A 56 -11.59 -7.15 4.70
N THR A 57 -12.40 -7.61 3.74
CA THR A 57 -12.53 -9.04 3.42
C THR A 57 -11.19 -9.60 2.92
N GLN A 58 -10.52 -8.92 1.99
CA GLN A 58 -9.20 -9.33 1.48
C GLN A 58 -8.16 -9.40 2.60
N TYR A 59 -8.13 -8.42 3.49
CA TYR A 59 -7.25 -8.44 4.66
C TYR A 59 -7.51 -9.65 5.56
N LEU A 60 -8.78 -9.91 5.90
CA LEU A 60 -9.15 -11.06 6.74
C LEU A 60 -8.85 -12.40 6.07
N GLU A 61 -9.05 -12.51 4.75
CA GLU A 61 -8.68 -13.69 3.97
C GLU A 61 -7.16 -13.95 4.05
N THR A 62 -6.35 -12.91 3.94
CA THR A 62 -4.89 -13.01 4.11
C THR A 62 -4.52 -13.46 5.54
N LEU A 63 -5.16 -12.92 6.58
CA LEU A 63 -4.93 -13.38 7.96
C LEU A 63 -5.27 -14.86 8.16
N VAL A 64 -6.41 -15.31 7.62
CA VAL A 64 -6.86 -16.70 7.74
C VAL A 64 -5.94 -17.63 6.94
N ARG A 65 -5.57 -17.26 5.71
CA ARG A 65 -4.64 -18.02 4.87
C ARG A 65 -3.30 -18.24 5.57
N ASN A 66 -2.80 -17.20 6.23
CA ASN A 66 -1.48 -17.22 6.86
C ASN A 66 -1.52 -17.51 8.38
N GLN A 67 -2.66 -17.93 8.94
CA GLN A 67 -2.79 -18.18 10.39
C GLN A 67 -1.84 -19.28 10.92
N HIS A 68 -1.45 -20.21 10.05
CA HIS A 68 -0.53 -21.31 10.36
C HIS A 68 0.78 -21.21 9.57
N TYR A 69 1.04 -20.05 8.96
CA TYR A 69 2.28 -19.82 8.23
C TYR A 69 3.47 -20.06 9.14
N GLN A 70 4.45 -20.80 8.62
CA GLN A 70 5.74 -21.01 9.27
C GLN A 70 6.82 -20.69 8.25
N TYR A 71 7.82 -19.93 8.71
CA TYR A 71 8.93 -19.55 7.86
C TYR A 71 9.67 -20.80 7.32
N PRO A 72 9.76 -21.01 6.00
CA PRO A 72 10.14 -22.29 5.43
C PRO A 72 11.65 -22.54 5.41
N HIS A 73 12.47 -21.49 5.55
CA HIS A 73 13.91 -21.58 5.36
C HIS A 73 14.66 -21.62 6.69
N LYS A 74 15.61 -22.55 6.80
CA LYS A 74 16.56 -22.59 7.92
C LYS A 74 17.54 -21.42 7.77
N VAL A 75 17.65 -20.60 8.80
CA VAL A 75 18.73 -19.62 8.92
C VAL A 75 19.99 -20.36 9.37
N LEU A 76 21.02 -20.38 8.51
CA LEU A 76 22.31 -21.02 8.80
C LEU A 76 23.05 -20.23 9.88
N SER A 77 23.61 -20.93 10.86
CA SER A 77 24.48 -20.32 11.86
C SER A 77 25.79 -19.81 11.23
N PRO A 78 26.52 -18.87 11.88
CA PRO A 78 27.80 -18.40 11.37
C PRO A 78 28.79 -19.54 11.08
N ALA A 79 28.87 -20.56 11.95
CA ALA A 79 29.74 -21.71 11.74
C ALA A 79 29.38 -22.53 10.48
N GLU A 80 28.08 -22.68 10.19
CA GLU A 80 27.61 -23.35 8.97
C GLU A 80 27.88 -22.50 7.72
N LEU A 81 27.85 -21.17 7.83
CA LEU A 81 28.17 -20.25 6.75
C LEU A 81 29.66 -20.23 6.41
N VAL A 82 30.56 -20.47 7.38
CA VAL A 82 32.01 -20.53 7.14
C VAL A 82 32.46 -21.89 6.60
N THR A 83 31.74 -22.96 6.92
CA THR A 83 32.14 -24.34 6.57
C THR A 83 31.32 -24.96 5.44
N GLY A 84 30.30 -24.24 4.97
CA GLY A 84 29.33 -24.73 3.99
C GLY A 84 29.83 -24.72 2.53
N PRO A 85 29.01 -25.21 1.59
CA PRO A 85 29.34 -25.24 0.16
C PRO A 85 29.47 -23.84 -0.45
N ASN A 86 28.82 -22.84 0.13
CA ASN A 86 28.93 -21.43 -0.23
C ASN A 86 29.61 -20.67 0.91
N ALA A 87 30.77 -21.18 1.33
CA ALA A 87 31.52 -20.64 2.45
C ALA A 87 31.85 -19.16 2.23
N VAL A 88 31.63 -18.36 3.26
CA VAL A 88 32.02 -16.96 3.35
C VAL A 88 32.99 -16.77 4.52
N ASP A 89 33.69 -15.64 4.58
CA ASP A 89 34.57 -15.36 5.72
C ASP A 89 33.77 -15.13 7.03
N GLU A 90 34.47 -15.12 8.17
CA GLU A 90 33.83 -15.08 9.49
C GLU A 90 33.04 -13.79 9.74
N ASP A 91 33.50 -12.67 9.17
CA ASP A 91 32.83 -11.38 9.29
C ASP A 91 31.54 -11.41 8.45
N GLU A 92 31.63 -11.78 7.17
CA GLU A 92 30.48 -11.90 6.28
C GLU A 92 29.46 -12.95 6.77
N ALA A 93 29.92 -14.03 7.39
CA ALA A 93 29.07 -15.07 7.98
C ALA A 93 28.20 -14.52 9.12
N SER A 94 28.80 -13.71 10.00
CA SER A 94 28.11 -13.10 11.14
C SER A 94 27.05 -12.11 10.67
N GLU A 95 27.38 -11.31 9.66
CA GLU A 95 26.51 -10.30 9.09
C GLU A 95 25.36 -10.94 8.30
N THR A 96 25.66 -11.93 7.46
CA THR A 96 24.67 -12.74 6.73
C THR A 96 23.68 -13.42 7.69
N PHE A 97 24.17 -13.97 8.80
CA PHE A 97 23.32 -14.58 9.82
C PHE A 97 22.33 -13.57 10.41
N LEU A 98 22.82 -12.42 10.87
CA LEU A 98 21.98 -11.37 11.45
C LEU A 98 20.96 -10.83 10.45
N PHE A 99 21.38 -10.63 9.20
CA PHE A 99 20.49 -10.19 8.13
C PHE A 99 19.38 -11.21 7.82
N ASN A 100 19.71 -12.50 7.72
CA ASN A 100 18.71 -13.54 7.50
C ASN A 100 17.75 -13.69 8.69
N LEU A 101 18.21 -13.43 9.93
CA LEU A 101 17.32 -13.32 11.09
C LEU A 101 16.37 -12.12 10.96
N GLN A 102 16.86 -10.96 10.54
CA GLN A 102 16.03 -9.77 10.31
C GLN A 102 14.98 -10.04 9.22
N LEU A 103 15.39 -10.59 8.07
CA LEU A 103 14.48 -10.97 6.98
C LEU A 103 13.42 -11.94 7.50
N ARG A 104 13.82 -13.01 8.20
CA ARG A 104 12.86 -13.96 8.77
C ARG A 104 11.83 -13.28 9.68
N GLY A 105 12.26 -12.39 10.56
CA GLY A 105 11.37 -11.67 11.47
C GLY A 105 10.35 -10.82 10.71
N ILE A 106 10.85 -9.95 9.83
CA ILE A 106 10.00 -9.05 9.03
C ILE A 106 9.05 -9.86 8.13
N THR A 107 9.56 -10.83 7.39
CA THR A 107 8.74 -11.69 6.51
C THR A 107 7.61 -12.39 7.26
N THR A 108 7.89 -12.87 8.48
CA THR A 108 6.87 -13.50 9.33
C THR A 108 5.79 -12.49 9.72
N ASP A 109 6.18 -11.29 10.15
CA ASP A 109 5.23 -10.22 10.48
C ASP A 109 4.36 -9.84 9.27
N LEU A 110 4.96 -9.71 8.09
CA LEU A 110 4.27 -9.41 6.84
C LEU A 110 3.26 -10.49 6.46
N LYS A 111 3.68 -11.77 6.47
CA LYS A 111 2.78 -12.90 6.14
C LYS A 111 1.60 -12.97 7.09
N HIS A 112 1.79 -12.68 8.38
CA HIS A 112 0.69 -12.62 9.35
C HIS A 112 -0.13 -11.32 9.30
N GLY A 113 0.09 -10.44 8.32
CA GLY A 113 -0.65 -9.18 8.18
C GLY A 113 -0.52 -8.27 9.40
N ALA A 114 0.62 -8.34 10.09
CA ALA A 114 0.86 -7.56 11.29
C ALA A 114 0.99 -6.08 10.92
N LYS A 115 0.31 -5.20 11.67
CA LYS A 115 0.50 -3.76 11.52
C LYS A 115 1.90 -3.38 12.01
N ILE A 116 2.79 -3.04 11.07
CA ILE A 116 4.18 -2.74 11.37
C ILE A 116 4.29 -1.50 12.26
N LYS A 117 4.99 -1.62 13.38
CA LYS A 117 5.23 -0.51 14.32
C LYS A 117 6.02 0.60 13.64
N GLY A 118 5.55 1.84 13.79
CA GLY A 118 6.16 3.01 13.14
C GLY A 118 5.94 3.06 11.63
N ASN A 119 5.05 2.21 11.08
CA ASN A 119 4.68 2.13 9.67
C ASN A 119 5.86 1.92 8.71
N ARG A 120 7.00 1.44 9.20
CA ARG A 120 8.25 1.35 8.43
C ARG A 120 8.76 -0.08 8.36
N ILE A 121 8.89 -0.60 7.14
CA ILE A 121 9.73 -1.75 6.83
C ILE A 121 11.14 -1.23 6.58
N MET A 122 12.09 -1.65 7.40
CA MET A 122 13.50 -1.31 7.23
C MET A 122 14.33 -2.59 7.09
N LEU A 123 15.05 -2.69 5.98
CA LEU A 123 16.07 -3.69 5.75
C LEU A 123 17.44 -3.02 5.65
N GLY A 124 18.41 -3.58 6.37
CA GLY A 124 19.77 -3.03 6.45
C GLY A 124 19.91 -1.90 7.47
N GLN A 125 21.01 -1.15 7.39
CA GLN A 125 21.33 -0.10 8.37
C GLN A 125 20.82 1.28 8.00
N SER A 126 20.39 2.04 9.01
CA SER A 126 20.42 3.51 8.97
C SER A 126 21.74 4.03 9.56
N GLU A 127 22.12 5.26 9.23
CA GLU A 127 23.36 5.96 9.66
C GLU A 127 23.61 5.98 11.19
N HIS A 128 22.68 5.50 12.00
CA HIS A 128 22.72 5.58 13.47
C HIS A 128 22.75 4.22 14.18
N SER A 129 22.79 3.10 13.44
CA SER A 129 22.89 1.76 14.02
C SER A 129 24.33 1.25 13.95
N ALA A 130 24.87 0.75 15.07
CA ALA A 130 26.24 0.23 15.14
C ALA A 130 26.34 -1.30 14.95
N VAL A 131 25.26 -1.94 14.50
CA VAL A 131 25.05 -3.40 14.68
C VAL A 131 25.38 -4.25 13.42
N LEU A 132 25.59 -3.63 12.26
CA LEU A 132 25.79 -4.26 10.95
C LEU A 132 26.84 -3.45 10.16
N PRO A 133 27.42 -4.00 9.07
CA PRO A 133 28.39 -3.29 8.24
C PRO A 133 27.76 -2.12 7.47
N LEU A 134 28.61 -1.18 7.05
CA LEU A 134 28.25 -0.08 6.15
C LEU A 134 27.77 -0.56 4.77
N GLN A 135 28.10 -1.79 4.37
CA GLN A 135 27.59 -2.45 3.18
C GLN A 135 27.54 -3.96 3.42
N LEU A 136 26.36 -4.55 3.39
CA LEU A 136 26.16 -5.98 3.52
C LEU A 136 26.26 -6.65 2.13
N HIS A 137 27.23 -7.52 1.94
CA HIS A 137 27.30 -8.37 0.75
C HIS A 137 26.26 -9.50 0.89
N CYS A 138 25.26 -9.54 0.00
CA CYS A 138 24.31 -10.65 0.01
C CYS A 138 24.93 -11.89 -0.63
N SER A 139 25.45 -12.78 0.21
CA SER A 139 25.84 -14.12 -0.23
C SER A 139 24.67 -14.88 -0.88
N GLN A 140 24.96 -15.89 -1.69
CA GLN A 140 23.92 -16.76 -2.28
C GLN A 140 23.01 -17.40 -1.22
N ASN A 141 23.49 -17.52 0.03
CA ASN A 141 22.74 -18.04 1.15
C ASN A 141 21.55 -17.13 1.54
N CYS A 142 21.57 -15.84 1.17
CA CYS A 142 20.47 -14.89 1.40
C CYS A 142 19.30 -15.05 0.42
N MET A 143 19.52 -15.64 -0.76
CA MET A 143 18.54 -15.63 -1.86
C MET A 143 17.20 -16.29 -1.50
N PRO A 144 17.14 -17.46 -0.83
CA PRO A 144 15.86 -18.06 -0.43
C PRO A 144 15.08 -17.14 0.52
N HIS A 145 15.77 -16.55 1.50
CA HIS A 145 15.18 -15.62 2.46
C HIS A 145 14.62 -14.36 1.78
N TRP A 146 15.34 -13.86 0.77
CA TRP A 146 14.93 -12.70 -0.01
C TRP A 146 13.70 -12.97 -0.88
N LYS A 147 13.62 -14.16 -1.51
CA LYS A 147 12.43 -14.55 -2.29
C LYS A 147 11.19 -14.62 -1.42
N GLU A 148 11.31 -15.24 -0.25
CA GLU A 148 10.21 -15.32 0.71
C GLU A 148 9.79 -13.93 1.21
N PHE A 149 10.75 -13.03 1.43
CA PHE A 149 10.47 -11.63 1.76
C PHE A 149 9.72 -10.89 0.63
N ALA A 150 10.17 -11.02 -0.62
CA ALA A 150 9.51 -10.40 -1.76
C ALA A 150 8.07 -10.93 -1.95
N GLU A 151 7.86 -12.23 -1.78
CA GLU A 151 6.52 -12.82 -1.81
C GLU A 151 5.63 -12.31 -0.67
N ALA A 152 6.18 -12.20 0.54
CA ALA A 152 5.45 -11.62 1.67
C ALA A 152 5.10 -10.14 1.44
N LEU A 153 5.98 -9.35 0.83
CA LEU A 153 5.69 -7.96 0.44
C LEU A 153 4.53 -7.87 -0.56
N TYR A 154 4.47 -8.80 -1.52
CA TYR A 154 3.38 -8.86 -2.49
C TYR A 154 2.03 -9.13 -1.81
N GLU A 155 1.97 -10.10 -0.90
CA GLU A 155 0.75 -10.40 -0.15
C GLU A 155 0.37 -9.30 0.85
N TYR A 156 1.37 -8.61 1.42
CA TYR A 156 1.15 -7.57 2.41
C TYR A 156 0.46 -6.32 1.84
N GLN A 157 0.35 -6.19 0.51
CA GLN A 157 -0.36 -5.09 -0.12
C GLN A 157 -1.83 -4.99 0.32
N ASP A 158 -2.51 -6.11 0.54
CA ASP A 158 -3.89 -6.12 1.07
C ASP A 158 -3.96 -5.50 2.48
N THR A 159 -2.95 -5.78 3.30
CA THR A 159 -2.84 -5.23 4.65
C THR A 159 -2.60 -3.73 4.60
N ILE A 160 -1.71 -3.29 3.72
CA ILE A 160 -1.44 -1.87 3.51
C ILE A 160 -2.72 -1.14 3.07
N GLN A 161 -3.40 -1.69 2.05
CA GLN A 161 -4.59 -1.08 1.49
C GLN A 161 -5.70 -0.97 2.54
N TYR A 162 -5.90 -1.99 3.38
CA TYR A 162 -6.86 -1.92 4.46
C TYR A 162 -6.50 -0.83 5.48
N PHE A 163 -5.30 -0.84 6.04
CA PHE A 163 -4.92 0.10 7.11
C PHE A 163 -4.85 1.56 6.66
N THR A 164 -4.44 1.82 5.42
CA THR A 164 -4.42 3.18 4.85
C THR A 164 -5.82 3.82 4.84
N ASN A 165 -6.87 2.99 4.73
CA ASN A 165 -8.25 3.49 4.68
C ASN A 165 -8.93 3.61 6.04
N VAL A 166 -8.47 2.87 7.05
CA VAL A 166 -9.09 2.86 8.39
C VAL A 166 -8.30 3.65 9.43
N ASP A 167 -7.05 3.99 9.14
CA ASP A 167 -6.17 4.76 10.02
C ASP A 167 -5.39 5.80 9.21
N GLU A 168 -5.83 7.07 9.30
CA GLU A 168 -5.19 8.20 8.62
C GLU A 168 -3.71 8.40 9.02
N SER A 169 -3.29 7.90 10.18
CA SER A 169 -1.90 7.96 10.62
C SER A 169 -1.03 6.85 10.03
N PHE A 170 -1.63 5.87 9.35
CA PHE A 170 -0.92 4.76 8.74
C PHE A 170 -0.30 5.17 7.40
N CYS A 171 0.98 5.52 7.44
CA CYS A 171 1.79 5.90 6.28
C CYS A 171 2.88 4.84 6.03
N PRO A 172 2.58 3.76 5.30
CA PRO A 172 3.49 2.65 5.04
C PRO A 172 4.73 3.10 4.25
N PHE A 173 5.90 2.79 4.79
CA PHE A 173 7.19 3.17 4.23
C PHE A 173 8.11 1.95 4.10
N LEU A 174 8.68 1.74 2.90
CA LEU A 174 9.69 0.71 2.66
C LEU A 174 11.07 1.34 2.50
N SER A 175 12.06 0.83 3.22
CA SER A 175 13.44 1.33 3.23
C SER A 175 14.40 0.15 3.13
N ILE A 176 15.14 0.07 2.04
CA ILE A 176 16.19 -0.94 1.80
C ILE A 176 17.51 -0.21 1.64
N CYS A 177 18.42 -0.41 2.60
CA CYS A 177 19.58 0.45 2.77
C CYS A 177 20.86 -0.36 3.00
N ASN A 178 21.98 0.03 2.39
CA ASN A 178 23.30 -0.58 2.62
C ASN A 178 23.36 -2.09 2.40
N ILE A 179 22.56 -2.61 1.48
CA ILE A 179 22.58 -4.02 1.09
C ILE A 179 23.11 -4.05 -0.33
N GLU A 180 23.98 -4.98 -0.68
CA GLU A 180 24.28 -5.28 -2.07
C GLU A 180 23.21 -6.24 -2.60
N VAL A 181 22.39 -5.75 -3.52
CA VAL A 181 21.27 -6.51 -4.08
C VAL A 181 21.64 -6.96 -5.48
N THR A 182 21.63 -8.26 -5.71
CA THR A 182 21.93 -8.86 -7.03
C THR A 182 20.74 -8.70 -7.99
N ASP A 183 20.95 -8.79 -9.30
CA ASP A 183 19.85 -8.71 -10.29
C ASP A 183 18.67 -9.66 -9.99
N PRO A 184 18.87 -10.94 -9.58
CA PRO A 184 17.77 -11.82 -9.21
C PRO A 184 16.98 -11.34 -7.98
N MET A 185 17.64 -10.64 -7.06
CA MET A 185 17.01 -10.05 -5.88
C MET A 185 16.20 -8.81 -6.25
N LEU A 186 16.71 -7.96 -7.16
CA LEU A 186 15.97 -6.83 -7.72
C LEU A 186 14.73 -7.30 -8.48
N ALA A 187 14.87 -8.30 -9.37
CA ALA A 187 13.75 -8.83 -10.14
C ALA A 187 12.63 -9.41 -9.25
N ALA A 188 12.99 -10.04 -8.13
CA ALA A 188 12.01 -10.52 -7.15
C ALA A 188 11.24 -9.36 -6.49
N LEU A 189 11.95 -8.28 -6.13
CA LEU A 189 11.31 -7.09 -5.56
C LEU A 189 10.46 -6.33 -6.58
N GLU A 190 10.91 -6.21 -7.83
CA GLU A 190 10.17 -5.49 -8.88
C GLU A 190 8.78 -6.07 -9.05
N LYS A 191 8.70 -7.41 -9.14
CA LYS A 191 7.43 -8.13 -9.20
C LYS A 191 6.57 -7.92 -7.95
N ALA A 192 7.18 -7.86 -6.77
CA ALA A 192 6.45 -7.64 -5.52
C ALA A 192 5.90 -6.21 -5.39
N LEU A 193 6.56 -5.23 -6.04
CA LEU A 193 6.25 -3.81 -5.92
C LEU A 193 5.48 -3.23 -7.11
N GLU A 194 5.24 -4.01 -8.17
CA GLU A 194 4.49 -3.59 -9.37
C GLU A 194 3.12 -2.96 -9.04
N HIS A 195 2.48 -3.42 -7.96
CA HIS A 195 1.18 -2.91 -7.49
C HIS A 195 1.25 -2.45 -6.03
N THR A 196 2.35 -1.80 -5.64
CA THR A 196 2.55 -1.36 -4.26
C THR A 196 1.58 -0.25 -3.80
N HIS A 197 1.23 -0.28 -2.53
CA HIS A 197 0.51 0.76 -1.81
C HIS A 197 1.39 1.48 -0.76
N PHE A 198 2.71 1.28 -0.78
CA PHE A 198 3.64 2.08 0.02
C PHE A 198 3.51 3.57 -0.37
N HIS A 199 3.48 4.46 0.62
CA HIS A 199 3.46 5.90 0.37
C HIS A 199 4.83 6.43 0.00
N ARG A 200 5.88 5.77 0.50
CA ARG A 200 7.26 6.12 0.22
C ARG A 200 8.08 4.85 0.11
N MET A 201 9.07 4.88 -0.77
CA MET A 201 10.09 3.85 -0.88
C MET A 201 11.46 4.51 -0.96
N GLU A 202 12.42 3.98 -0.23
CA GLU A 202 13.80 4.45 -0.23
C GLU A 202 14.75 3.28 -0.47
N PHE A 203 15.62 3.48 -1.46
CA PHE A 203 16.73 2.60 -1.78
C PHE A 203 17.99 3.45 -1.74
N PHE A 204 18.90 3.21 -0.79
CA PHE A 204 20.13 3.99 -0.72
C PHE A 204 21.31 3.18 -0.16
N ASN A 205 22.50 3.58 -0.55
CA ASN A 205 23.76 3.07 -0.03
C ASN A 205 24.53 4.24 0.60
N ILE A 206 24.95 4.11 1.86
CA ILE A 206 25.59 5.15 2.66
C ILE A 206 27.06 5.35 2.28
N ARG A 207 27.59 4.62 1.29
CA ARG A 207 28.94 4.93 0.78
C ARG A 207 29.00 6.32 0.15
N THR A 208 29.62 7.22 0.89
CA THR A 208 30.17 8.49 0.42
C THR A 208 31.35 8.25 -0.52
N VAL A 209 31.32 8.90 -1.68
CA VAL A 209 32.40 9.12 -2.67
C VAL A 209 32.51 8.06 -3.80
N GLY A 210 31.96 8.43 -4.97
CA GLY A 210 32.04 7.71 -6.23
C GLY A 210 30.72 7.03 -6.58
N VAL A 211 30.08 7.45 -7.69
CA VAL A 211 28.92 6.73 -8.24
C VAL A 211 29.43 5.39 -8.73
N ASN A 212 29.10 4.32 -8.01
CA ASN A 212 29.43 2.96 -8.44
C ASN A 212 28.26 2.40 -9.26
N ASP A 213 28.49 1.37 -10.08
CA ASP A 213 27.45 0.74 -10.92
C ASP A 213 26.23 0.25 -10.11
N LEU A 214 26.43 -0.09 -8.82
CA LEU A 214 25.38 -0.43 -7.86
C LEU A 214 24.38 0.72 -7.65
N ASP A 215 24.84 1.97 -7.59
CA ASP A 215 23.96 3.14 -7.41
C ASP A 215 23.07 3.34 -8.64
N LEU A 216 23.59 3.07 -9.84
CA LEU A 216 22.81 3.11 -11.08
C LEU A 216 21.74 2.01 -11.13
N GLN A 217 22.03 0.81 -10.60
CA GLN A 217 21.03 -0.26 -10.49
C GLN A 217 19.89 0.11 -9.54
N TYR A 218 20.19 0.67 -8.35
CA TYR A 218 19.16 1.14 -7.43
C TYR A 218 18.32 2.28 -8.00
N VAL A 219 18.96 3.23 -8.69
CA VAL A 219 18.27 4.35 -9.33
C VAL A 219 17.34 3.83 -10.43
N ASN A 220 17.82 2.95 -11.32
CA ASN A 220 16.98 2.37 -12.37
C ASN A 220 15.83 1.54 -11.80
N PHE A 221 16.10 0.74 -10.77
CA PHE A 221 15.07 -0.03 -10.06
C PHE A 221 14.02 0.88 -9.42
N ALA A 222 14.43 1.93 -8.72
CA ALA A 222 13.52 2.89 -8.10
C ALA A 222 12.68 3.63 -9.16
N ILE A 223 13.31 4.04 -10.28
CA ILE A 223 12.61 4.65 -11.41
C ILE A 223 11.56 3.70 -11.98
N ASN A 224 11.90 2.44 -12.23
CA ASN A 224 10.96 1.44 -12.74
C ASN A 224 9.79 1.23 -11.77
N CYS A 225 10.06 1.12 -10.47
CA CYS A 225 9.01 0.96 -9.46
C CYS A 225 8.07 2.17 -9.39
N ILE A 226 8.61 3.40 -9.52
CA ILE A 226 7.80 4.63 -9.56
C ILE A 226 6.99 4.70 -10.86
N GLN A 227 7.60 4.40 -12.02
CA GLN A 227 6.92 4.44 -13.31
C GLN A 227 5.81 3.39 -13.43
N ALA A 228 6.00 2.22 -12.82
CA ALA A 228 5.00 1.16 -12.78
C ALA A 228 3.78 1.53 -11.91
N ASN A 229 3.90 2.57 -11.06
CA ASN A 229 2.90 2.85 -10.04
C ASN A 229 2.49 4.33 -9.99
N PRO A 230 1.40 4.72 -10.67
CA PRO A 230 0.99 6.11 -10.87
C PRO A 230 0.56 6.84 -9.58
N ALA A 231 0.49 6.14 -8.45
CA ALA A 231 0.19 6.73 -7.14
C ALA A 231 1.39 7.48 -6.51
N PHE A 232 2.63 7.26 -6.99
CA PHE A 232 3.78 8.05 -6.55
C PHE A 232 3.82 9.40 -7.28
N THR A 233 3.32 10.46 -6.64
CA THR A 233 3.67 11.83 -7.04
C THR A 233 5.08 12.16 -6.55
N VAL A 234 5.97 12.49 -7.50
CA VAL A 234 7.32 13.02 -7.25
C VAL A 234 7.23 14.44 -6.68
#